data_AF-A0AAD9LDG2-F1
#
_entry.id   AF-A0AAD9LDG2-F1
#
_cell.length_a   1.000
_cell.length_b   1.000
_cell.length_c   1.000
_cell.angle_alpha   90.00
_cell.angle_beta   90.00
_cell.angle_gamma   90.00
#
_symmetry.space_group_name_H-M   'P 1'
#
loop_
_entity.id
_entity.type
_entity.pdbx_description
1 polymer ?
#
loop_
_entity_poly.entity_id
_entity_poly.type
_entity_poly.pdbx_seq_one_letter_code
_entity_poly.pdbx_strand_id
1 'polypeptide(L)'
;MREQHYLKKRSAESRDCTRLASAIVRSSAVWVAHVGLYTGCCLESTKERKKPGPAAALTERQTRLLLRTAAKGGFFARQIKSELSLSASVRTIQRVLADVDWLIYTKMDNTMPLSAEDKVAREEWAWARIFNTDSCGPWDSIIFSDEKK
;
A
#
# COMPACT_ATOMS: atom_id res chain seq x y z
N MET A 1 18.90 38.23 -9.52
CA MET A 1 19.75 37.03 -9.29
C MET A 1 19.18 36.01 -8.29
N ARG A 2 18.26 36.37 -7.39
CA ARG A 2 17.71 35.42 -6.39
C ARG A 2 16.75 34.37 -6.96
N GLU A 3 15.98 34.70 -8.00
CA GLU A 3 14.98 33.81 -8.60
C GLU A 3 15.56 32.56 -9.28
N GLN A 4 16.74 32.67 -9.90
CA GLN A 4 17.39 31.53 -10.57
C GLN A 4 17.88 30.47 -9.56
N HIS A 5 18.23 30.89 -8.34
CA HIS A 5 18.61 29.98 -7.26
C HIS A 5 17.41 29.22 -6.67
N TYR A 6 16.21 29.83 -6.70
CA TYR A 6 14.96 29.20 -6.26
C TYR A 6 14.45 28.13 -7.24
N LEU A 7 14.55 28.38 -8.55
CA LEU A 7 14.15 27.41 -9.57
C LEU A 7 15.06 26.16 -9.57
N LYS A 8 16.34 26.31 -9.23
CA LYS A 8 17.29 25.18 -9.15
C LYS A 8 17.08 24.30 -7.92
N LYS A 9 16.67 24.88 -6.77
CA LYS A 9 16.23 24.12 -5.59
C LYS A 9 14.93 23.34 -5.84
N ARG A 10 13.97 23.94 -6.56
CA ARG A 10 12.70 23.28 -6.96
C ARG A 10 12.93 21.99 -7.77
N SER A 11 13.97 21.93 -8.61
CA SER A 11 14.36 20.72 -9.36
C SER A 11 15.08 19.64 -8.53
N ALA A 12 15.71 20.03 -7.41
CA ALA A 12 16.39 19.10 -6.50
C ALA A 12 15.40 18.52 -5.46
N GLU A 13 14.54 19.33 -4.86
CA GLU A 13 13.52 18.89 -3.89
C GLU A 13 12.37 18.10 -4.55
N SER A 14 12.06 18.37 -5.83
CA SER A 14 11.12 17.54 -6.60
C SER A 14 11.59 16.09 -6.77
N ARG A 15 12.88 15.80 -6.59
CA ARG A 15 13.43 14.44 -6.68
C ARG A 15 13.46 13.71 -5.33
N ASP A 16 13.45 14.44 -4.21
CA ASP A 16 13.46 13.87 -2.85
C ASP A 16 12.04 13.70 -2.27
N CYS A 17 11.05 14.47 -2.75
CA CYS A 17 9.69 14.46 -2.21
C CYS A 17 8.89 13.18 -2.55
N THR A 18 9.34 12.37 -3.52
CA THR A 18 8.72 11.08 -3.85
C THR A 18 8.99 9.98 -2.82
N ARG A 19 9.80 10.25 -1.77
CA ARG A 19 10.26 9.21 -0.82
C ARG A 19 9.59 9.21 0.55
N LEU A 20 8.83 10.24 0.94
CA LEU A 20 8.40 10.41 2.35
C LEU A 20 6.90 10.59 2.59
N ALA A 21 6.05 10.52 1.57
CA ALA A 21 4.60 10.67 1.73
C ALA A 21 3.87 9.32 1.77
N SER A 22 4.02 8.54 2.84
CA SER A 22 3.09 7.43 3.11
C SER A 22 3.00 7.07 4.60
N ALA A 23 2.29 7.89 5.35
CA ALA A 23 1.78 7.51 6.65
C ALA A 23 0.28 7.82 6.73
N ILE A 24 -0.47 6.82 7.22
CA ILE A 24 -1.86 6.86 7.72
C ILE A 24 -2.97 6.40 6.73
N VAL A 25 -3.92 5.65 7.30
CA VAL A 25 -5.21 5.13 6.78
C VAL A 25 -5.24 3.73 6.13
N ARG A 26 -5.46 2.73 7.00
CA ARG A 26 -6.41 1.60 6.94
C ARG A 26 -6.57 0.82 5.61
N SER A 27 -5.91 -0.34 5.59
CA SER A 27 -6.42 -1.68 5.24
C SER A 27 -7.28 -1.86 4.00
N SER A 28 -6.63 -1.93 2.83
CA SER A 28 -7.10 -2.66 1.64
C SER A 28 -5.87 -3.05 0.82
N ALA A 29 -5.66 -4.36 0.65
CA ALA A 29 -4.37 -4.97 0.31
C ALA A 29 -4.41 -5.75 -1.00
N VAL A 30 -3.58 -5.37 -1.98
CA VAL A 30 -3.41 -6.12 -3.22
C VAL A 30 -2.00 -6.70 -3.27
N TRP A 31 -1.92 -7.95 -3.71
CA TRP A 31 -0.65 -8.65 -3.87
C TRP A 31 -0.18 -8.50 -5.31
N VAL A 32 1.10 -8.18 -5.51
CA VAL A 32 1.72 -8.08 -6.83
C VAL A 32 2.95 -8.98 -6.84
N ALA A 33 3.06 -9.85 -7.84
CA ALA A 33 4.22 -10.71 -8.02
C ALA A 33 5.38 -9.91 -8.64
N HIS A 34 6.55 -9.92 -8.00
CA HIS A 34 7.77 -9.39 -8.59
C HIS A 34 8.48 -10.52 -9.37
N VAL A 35 8.71 -10.33 -10.67
CA VAL A 35 9.40 -11.31 -11.53
C VAL A 35 10.90 -11.19 -11.30
N GLY A 36 11.39 -11.83 -10.23
CA GLY A 36 12.81 -11.98 -9.92
C GLY A 36 13.29 -13.39 -10.26
N LEU A 37 14.11 -13.51 -11.29
CA LEU A 37 14.79 -14.75 -11.67
C LEU A 37 15.86 -15.08 -10.62
N TYR A 38 15.68 -16.13 -9.81
CA TYR A 38 16.78 -16.69 -9.02
C TYR A 38 16.83 -18.21 -9.09
N THR A 39 18.01 -18.64 -9.51
CA THR A 39 18.51 -20.01 -9.68
C THR A 39 18.38 -20.81 -8.38
N GLY A 40 17.98 -22.07 -8.55
CA GLY A 40 17.82 -23.02 -7.46
C GLY A 40 19.11 -23.30 -6.71
N CYS A 41 18.98 -23.45 -5.39
CA CYS A 41 19.95 -24.17 -4.57
C CYS A 41 19.18 -24.89 -3.45
N CYS A 42 19.10 -26.22 -3.54
CA CYS A 42 18.54 -27.07 -2.50
C CYS A 42 19.51 -27.10 -1.31
N LEU A 43 19.27 -26.28 -0.29
CA LEU A 43 19.95 -26.40 1.00
C LEU A 43 19.08 -27.25 1.94
N GLU A 44 19.34 -28.56 1.93
CA GLU A 44 18.77 -29.50 2.91
C GLU A 44 19.42 -29.22 4.27
N SER A 45 18.72 -28.49 5.15
CA SER A 45 19.13 -28.32 6.55
C SER A 45 18.46 -29.37 7.42
N THR A 46 19.24 -30.17 8.13
CA THR A 46 18.76 -31.18 9.08
C THR A 46 18.11 -30.48 10.29
N LYS A 47 16.79 -30.28 10.24
CA LYS A 47 16.02 -29.65 11.33
C LYS A 47 15.65 -30.71 12.39
N GLU A 48 15.97 -30.45 13.66
CA GLU A 48 15.49 -31.24 14.79
C GLU A 48 13.96 -31.39 14.75
N ARG A 49 13.47 -32.59 15.11
CA ARG A 49 12.04 -32.94 15.03
C ARG A 49 11.25 -32.19 16.09
N LYS A 50 10.71 -31.04 15.70
CA LYS A 50 9.72 -30.29 16.49
C LYS A 50 8.45 -31.13 16.64
N LYS A 51 7.79 -31.04 17.81
CA LYS A 51 6.50 -31.71 18.05
C LYS A 51 5.51 -31.34 16.95
N PRO A 52 4.71 -32.29 16.43
CA PRO A 52 3.76 -32.01 15.38
C PRO A 52 2.76 -30.95 15.88
N GLY A 53 2.69 -29.83 15.16
CA GLY A 53 1.73 -28.78 15.45
C GLY A 53 0.31 -29.17 15.04
N PRO A 54 -0.68 -28.30 15.32
CA PRO A 54 -2.05 -28.47 14.84
C PRO A 54 -2.11 -28.65 13.32
N ALA A 55 -3.09 -29.42 12.84
CA ALA A 55 -3.30 -29.64 11.42
C ALA A 55 -3.45 -28.30 10.66
N ALA A 56 -2.82 -28.22 9.49
CA ALA A 56 -2.89 -27.02 8.68
C ALA A 56 -4.34 -26.72 8.27
N ALA A 57 -4.76 -25.46 8.45
CA ALA A 57 -6.12 -25.02 8.13
C ALA A 57 -6.42 -25.01 6.62
N LEU A 58 -5.40 -25.15 5.78
CA LEU A 58 -5.51 -25.22 4.32
C LEU A 58 -4.75 -26.44 3.82
N THR A 59 -5.35 -27.15 2.87
CA THR A 59 -4.67 -28.21 2.13
C THR A 59 -3.63 -27.62 1.19
N GLU A 60 -2.60 -28.40 0.87
CA GLU A 60 -1.52 -27.96 -0.04
C GLU A 60 -2.06 -27.49 -1.41
N ARG A 61 -3.09 -28.18 -1.92
CA ARG A 61 -3.77 -27.82 -3.17
C ARG A 61 -4.45 -26.45 -3.08
N GLN A 62 -5.12 -26.16 -1.97
CA GLN A 62 -5.76 -24.87 -1.74
C GLN A 62 -4.73 -23.75 -1.61
N THR A 63 -3.64 -24.00 -0.88
CA THR A 63 -2.51 -23.07 -0.77
C THR A 63 -1.95 -22.71 -2.15
N ARG A 64 -1.68 -23.71 -2.99
CA ARG A 64 -1.15 -23.50 -4.34
C ARG A 64 -2.10 -22.70 -5.23
N LEU A 65 -3.41 -22.98 -5.13
CA LEU A 65 -4.43 -22.26 -5.89
C LEU A 65 -4.53 -20.80 -5.44
N LEU A 66 -4.52 -20.56 -4.13
CA LEU A 66 -4.50 -19.23 -3.52
C LEU A 66 -3.29 -18.42 -3.96
N LEU A 67 -2.09 -19.02 -4.00
CA LEU A 67 -0.87 -18.34 -4.47
C LEU A 67 -0.96 -17.99 -5.96
N ARG A 68 -1.50 -18.88 -6.80
CA ARG A 68 -1.70 -18.59 -8.23
C ARG A 68 -2.68 -17.46 -8.46
N THR A 69 -3.79 -17.42 -7.72
CA THR A 69 -4.76 -16.33 -7.81
C THR A 69 -4.19 -15.01 -7.31
N ALA A 70 -3.39 -15.03 -6.24
CA ALA A 70 -2.75 -13.83 -5.71
C ALA A 70 -1.66 -13.30 -6.66
N ALA A 71 -0.91 -14.19 -7.32
CA ALA A 71 0.11 -13.83 -8.30
C ALA A 71 -0.48 -13.12 -9.54
N LYS A 72 -1.74 -13.40 -9.90
CA LYS A 72 -2.46 -12.68 -10.96
C LYS A 72 -2.65 -11.19 -10.62
N GLY A 73 -2.61 -10.84 -9.33
CA GLY A 73 -2.77 -9.48 -8.84
C GLY A 73 -4.21 -8.97 -8.85
N GLY A 74 -4.44 -7.82 -8.22
CA GLY A 74 -5.75 -7.13 -8.21
C GLY A 74 -6.81 -7.71 -7.28
N PHE A 75 -6.47 -8.66 -6.41
CA PHE A 75 -7.43 -9.27 -5.47
C PHE A 75 -7.09 -9.00 -4.00
N PHE A 76 -8.11 -8.71 -3.20
CA PHE A 76 -8.02 -8.71 -1.74
C PHE A 76 -8.08 -10.12 -1.18
N ALA A 77 -7.48 -10.36 0.00
CA ALA A 77 -7.64 -11.62 0.72
C ALA A 77 -9.12 -12.02 0.95
N ARG A 78 -10.01 -11.04 1.15
CA ARG A 78 -11.46 -11.29 1.26
C ARG A 78 -12.09 -11.71 -0.08
N GLN A 79 -11.68 -11.08 -1.19
CA GLN A 79 -12.14 -11.45 -2.54
C GLN A 79 -11.61 -12.82 -2.95
N ILE A 80 -10.35 -13.12 -2.66
CA ILE A 80 -9.76 -14.46 -2.89
C ILE A 80 -10.55 -15.53 -2.13
N LYS A 81 -10.95 -15.23 -0.88
CA LYS A 81 -11.80 -16.14 -0.10
C LYS A 81 -13.14 -16.42 -0.78
N SER A 82 -13.83 -15.39 -1.28
CA SER A 82 -15.12 -15.55 -1.95
C SER A 82 -15.00 -16.25 -3.30
N GLU A 83 -13.98 -15.90 -4.09
CA GLU A 83 -13.72 -16.47 -5.42
C GLU A 83 -13.39 -17.97 -5.34
N LEU A 84 -12.54 -18.34 -4.39
CA LEU A 84 -12.09 -19.72 -4.19
C LEU A 84 -12.98 -20.52 -3.23
N SER A 85 -14.06 -19.91 -2.71
CA SER A 85 -14.97 -20.50 -1.70
C SER A 85 -14.25 -21.23 -0.55
N LEU A 86 -13.14 -20.66 -0.07
CA LEU A 86 -12.33 -21.28 0.98
C LEU A 86 -13.03 -21.22 2.35
N SER A 87 -13.04 -22.35 3.06
CA SER A 87 -13.57 -22.44 4.44
C SER A 87 -12.71 -21.68 5.46
N ALA A 88 -11.44 -21.41 5.14
CA ALA A 88 -10.50 -20.74 6.04
C ALA A 88 -10.87 -19.29 6.36
N SER A 89 -10.33 -18.78 7.47
CA SER A 89 -10.49 -17.38 7.84
C SER A 89 -9.68 -16.47 6.90
N VAL A 90 -10.13 -15.21 6.73
CA VAL A 90 -9.38 -14.20 5.96
C VAL A 90 -7.98 -13.99 6.56
N ARG A 91 -7.86 -14.06 7.89
CA ARG A 91 -6.58 -13.91 8.58
C ARG A 91 -5.60 -15.04 8.24
N THR A 92 -6.08 -16.27 8.07
CA THR A 92 -5.29 -17.42 7.65
C THR A 92 -4.73 -17.19 6.24
N ILE A 93 -5.58 -16.73 5.32
CA ILE A 93 -5.18 -16.40 3.94
C ILE A 93 -4.09 -15.32 3.94
N GLN A 94 -4.26 -14.26 4.73
CA GLN A 94 -3.25 -13.21 4.86
C GLN A 94 -1.91 -13.73 5.41
N ARG A 95 -1.92 -14.66 6.38
CA ARG A 95 -0.68 -15.26 6.90
C ARG A 95 0.06 -16.03 5.82
N VAL A 96 -0.67 -16.86 5.08
CA VAL A 96 -0.09 -17.68 3.99
C VAL A 96 0.51 -16.79 2.91
N LEU A 97 -0.17 -15.70 2.55
CA LEU A 97 0.35 -14.77 1.54
C LEU A 97 1.55 -13.97 2.05
N ALA A 98 1.58 -13.63 3.35
CA ALA A 98 2.70 -12.91 3.97
C ALA A 98 3.95 -13.77 4.20
N ASP A 99 3.81 -15.10 4.21
CA ASP A 99 4.92 -16.05 4.34
C ASP A 99 5.71 -16.22 3.03
N VAL A 100 5.24 -15.62 1.94
CA VAL A 100 5.78 -15.84 0.58
C VAL A 100 6.67 -14.67 0.18
N ASP A 101 7.97 -14.93 0.04
CA ASP A 101 8.99 -13.90 -0.17
C ASP A 101 8.82 -13.08 -1.46
N TRP A 102 8.27 -13.68 -2.52
CA TRP A 102 8.12 -13.03 -3.84
C TRP A 102 6.82 -12.24 -3.98
N LEU A 103 5.92 -12.30 -2.99
CA LEU A 103 4.63 -11.67 -3.02
C LEU A 103 4.63 -10.42 -2.13
N ILE A 104 4.67 -9.24 -2.75
CA ILE A 104 4.78 -7.99 -2.00
C ILE A 104 3.38 -7.45 -1.70
N TYR A 105 3.14 -7.19 -0.42
CA TYR A 105 1.96 -6.45 0.02
C TYR A 105 2.02 -5.03 -0.53
N THR A 106 1.09 -4.69 -1.42
CA THR A 106 0.92 -3.33 -1.92
C THR A 106 -0.41 -2.78 -1.42
N LYS A 107 -0.38 -1.59 -0.81
CA LYS A 107 -1.60 -0.90 -0.42
C LYS A 107 -2.36 -0.52 -1.68
N MET A 108 -3.68 -0.68 -1.69
CA MET A 108 -4.47 -0.16 -2.81
C MET A 108 -4.44 1.36 -2.87
N ASP A 109 -4.41 1.87 -4.09
CA ASP A 109 -4.73 3.26 -4.40
C ASP A 109 -6.23 3.48 -4.20
N ASN A 110 -6.62 3.73 -2.95
CA ASN A 110 -7.97 4.18 -2.58
C ASN A 110 -8.17 5.68 -2.89
N THR A 111 -7.29 6.27 -3.69
CA THR A 111 -7.38 7.66 -4.09
C THR A 111 -8.61 7.80 -4.97
N MET A 112 -9.50 8.75 -4.64
CA MET A 112 -10.53 9.17 -5.58
C MET A 112 -9.85 9.48 -6.93
N PRO A 113 -10.47 9.16 -8.08
CA PRO A 113 -9.92 9.54 -9.37
C PRO A 113 -9.99 11.06 -9.49
N LEU A 114 -9.00 11.75 -8.93
CA LEU A 114 -8.83 13.19 -9.07
C LEU A 114 -8.37 13.46 -10.49
N SER A 115 -9.06 14.37 -11.16
CA SER A 115 -8.59 14.87 -12.44
C SER A 115 -7.24 15.58 -12.25
N ALA A 116 -6.50 15.79 -13.33
CA ALA A 116 -5.24 16.54 -13.24
C ALA A 116 -5.49 17.97 -12.76
N GLU A 117 -6.59 18.57 -13.20
CA GLU A 117 -7.06 19.91 -12.83
C GLU A 117 -7.39 19.99 -11.33
N ASP A 118 -8.07 18.97 -10.78
CA ASP A 118 -8.38 18.92 -9.34
C ASP A 118 -7.11 18.88 -8.48
N LYS A 119 -6.07 18.19 -8.93
CA LYS A 119 -4.79 18.11 -8.21
C LYS A 119 -4.10 19.46 -8.19
N VAL A 120 -4.04 20.14 -9.35
CA VAL A 120 -3.46 21.49 -9.45
C VAL A 120 -4.23 22.48 -8.59
N ALA A 121 -5.57 22.48 -8.66
CA ALA A 121 -6.40 23.39 -7.86
C ALA A 121 -6.21 23.17 -6.35
N ARG A 122 -6.07 21.91 -5.91
CA ARG A 122 -5.77 21.57 -4.51
C ARG A 122 -4.38 22.02 -4.08
N GLU A 123 -3.38 21.86 -4.96
CA GLU A 123 -2.02 22.33 -4.70
C GLU A 123 -1.97 23.86 -4.61
N GLU A 124 -2.59 24.58 -5.54
CA GLU A 124 -2.69 26.04 -5.53
C GLU A 124 -3.38 26.55 -4.27
N TRP A 125 -4.50 25.93 -3.87
CA TRP A 125 -5.19 26.27 -2.63
C TRP A 125 -4.30 26.03 -1.40
N ALA A 126 -3.58 24.89 -1.36
CA ALA A 126 -2.68 24.57 -0.26
C ALA A 126 -1.53 25.57 -0.17
N TRP A 127 -0.87 25.88 -1.29
CA TRP A 127 0.20 26.88 -1.33
C TRP A 127 -0.30 28.26 -0.92
N ALA A 128 -1.45 28.69 -1.43
CA ALA A 128 -2.07 29.94 -1.04
C ALA A 128 -2.36 29.99 0.47
N ARG A 129 -2.80 28.89 1.08
CA ARG A 129 -3.12 28.84 2.51
C ARG A 129 -1.87 28.78 3.40
N ILE A 130 -0.80 28.10 2.95
CA ILE A 130 0.48 28.01 3.67
C ILE A 130 1.18 29.37 3.72
N PHE A 131 1.18 30.12 2.61
CA PHE A 131 1.90 31.40 2.52
C PHE A 131 1.06 32.62 2.92
N ASN A 132 -0.25 32.48 3.11
CA ASN A 132 -1.17 33.56 3.52
C ASN A 132 -1.44 33.56 5.03
N THR A 133 -0.52 33.02 5.83
CA THR A 133 -0.61 33.02 7.30
C THR A 133 -0.61 34.43 7.92
N ASP A 134 -0.13 35.44 7.20
CA ASP A 134 -0.03 36.81 7.72
C ASP A 134 -1.25 37.67 7.38
N SER A 135 -2.12 37.24 6.44
CA SER A 135 -3.22 38.07 5.91
C SER A 135 -4.60 37.38 5.85
N CYS A 136 -4.73 36.11 6.23
CA CYS A 136 -6.02 35.43 6.30
C CYS A 136 -6.24 34.74 7.66
N GLY A 137 -6.21 35.55 8.73
CA GLY A 137 -6.60 35.20 10.10
C GLY A 137 -5.68 34.18 10.78
N PRO A 138 -5.50 34.24 12.12
CA PRO A 138 -4.87 33.14 12.83
C PRO A 138 -5.68 31.88 12.57
N TRP A 139 -5.01 30.73 12.37
CA TRP A 139 -5.68 29.43 12.25
C TRP A 139 -6.69 29.18 13.38
N ASP A 140 -6.49 29.84 14.52
CA ASP A 140 -7.36 29.86 15.70
C ASP A 140 -8.77 30.43 15.45
N SER A 141 -8.99 31.22 14.38
CA SER A 141 -10.31 31.77 14.06
C SER A 141 -11.11 30.95 13.04
N ILE A 142 -10.54 29.85 12.52
CA ILE A 142 -11.21 29.03 11.49
C ILE A 142 -12.10 28.01 12.19
N ILE A 143 -13.41 28.11 11.95
CA ILE A 143 -14.39 27.12 12.42
C ILE A 143 -14.74 26.20 11.25
N PHE A 144 -14.45 24.91 11.38
CA PHE A 144 -14.81 23.90 10.39
C PHE A 144 -16.20 23.34 10.70
N SER A 145 -17.18 23.65 9.86
CA SER A 145 -18.50 23.02 9.87
C SER A 145 -18.68 22.22 8.59
N ASP A 146 -18.57 20.89 8.68
CA ASP A 146 -18.94 19.98 7.60
C ASP A 146 -20.22 19.24 8.02
N GLU A 147 -21.21 19.21 7.13
CA GLU A 147 -22.45 18.50 7.40
C GLU A 147 -22.23 16.99 7.23
N LYS A 148 -22.24 16.28 8.35
CA LYS A 148 -22.26 14.82 8.35
C LYS A 148 -23.69 14.34 8.02
N LYS A 149 -23.93 13.99 6.76
CA LYS A 149 -25.12 13.23 6.34
C LYS A 149 -25.09 11.78 6.84
#